data_AF-A0A1H2R0H9-F1
#
_entry.id   AF-A0A1H2R0H9-F1
#
_cell.length_a   1.000
_cell.length_b   1.000
_cell.length_c   1.000
_cell.angle_alpha   90.00
_cell.angle_beta   90.00
_cell.angle_gamma   90.00
#
_symmetry.space_group_name_H-M   'P 1'
#
loop_
_entity.id
_entity.type
_entity.pdbx_description
1 polymer ?
#
loop_
_entity_poly.entity_id
_entity_poly.type
_entity_poly.pdbx_seq_one_letter_code
_entity_poly.pdbx_strand_id
1 'polypeptide(L)'
;MYSLVGQPAKTSAVVRAQQTLFTNAADGVTGNDDLGTMSAWYVFSALGLYPTTPGTGQFVLNAPRFASAVVELPGGPPLKIEAPGADGSKLQYIDEVRISGTPQEKVSVDLERLRSGGTIEHRLADRPSDWATGPDAAPASPCAAP
;
A
#
# COMPACT_ATOMS: atom_id res chain seq x y z
N MET A 1 -6.21 8.92 -1.97
CA MET A 1 -7.56 9.49 -2.22
C MET A 1 -8.46 8.56 -3.01
N TYR A 2 -8.11 8.08 -4.21
CA TYR A 2 -9.01 7.21 -4.99
C TYR A 2 -9.51 5.96 -4.24
N SER A 3 -8.65 5.31 -3.45
CA SER A 3 -9.05 4.18 -2.60
C SER A 3 -10.14 4.55 -1.59
N LEU A 4 -10.16 5.80 -1.10
CA LEU A 4 -11.14 6.27 -0.11
C LEU A 4 -12.52 6.56 -0.72
N VAL A 5 -12.63 6.54 -2.05
CA VAL A 5 -13.88 6.74 -2.81
C VAL A 5 -14.21 5.53 -3.67
N GLY A 6 -13.82 4.33 -3.22
CA GLY A 6 -14.14 3.05 -3.86
C GLY A 6 -13.44 2.81 -5.21
N GLN A 7 -12.33 3.51 -5.48
CA GLN A 7 -11.61 3.40 -6.75
C GLN A 7 -10.13 3.01 -6.57
N PRO A 8 -9.80 1.94 -5.82
CA PRO A 8 -8.41 1.57 -5.53
C PRO A 8 -7.57 1.30 -6.80
N ALA A 9 -8.18 0.84 -7.90
CA ALA A 9 -7.47 0.66 -9.16
C ALA A 9 -6.83 1.95 -9.69
N LYS A 10 -7.46 3.11 -9.49
CA LYS A 10 -6.88 4.41 -9.86
C LYS A 10 -5.73 4.80 -8.94
N THR A 11 -5.76 4.40 -7.67
CA THR A 11 -4.59 4.55 -6.77
C THR A 11 -3.41 3.75 -7.32
N SER A 12 -3.59 2.48 -7.70
CA SER A 12 -2.52 1.66 -8.29
C SER A 12 -1.92 2.33 -9.53
N ALA A 13 -2.74 2.84 -10.44
CA ALA A 13 -2.27 3.51 -11.65
C ALA A 13 -1.41 4.76 -11.35
N VAL A 14 -1.89 5.64 -10.46
CA VAL A 14 -1.18 6.89 -10.15
C VAL A 14 0.09 6.66 -9.34
N VAL A 15 0.03 5.81 -8.31
CA VAL A 15 1.21 5.46 -7.50
C VAL A 15 2.28 4.82 -8.39
N ARG A 16 1.86 3.93 -9.30
CA ARG A 16 2.77 3.29 -10.23
C ARG A 16 3.45 4.27 -11.16
N ALA A 17 2.70 5.22 -11.73
CA ALA A 17 3.26 6.26 -12.58
C ALA A 17 4.30 7.10 -11.82
N GLN A 18 3.99 7.52 -10.59
CA GLN A 18 4.91 8.29 -9.75
C GLN A 18 6.20 7.52 -9.41
N GLN A 19 6.11 6.23 -9.11
CA GLN A 19 7.30 5.39 -8.87
C GLN A 19 8.28 5.36 -10.05
N THR A 20 7.81 5.53 -11.30
CA THR A 20 8.70 5.54 -12.48
C THR A 20 9.58 6.79 -12.57
N LEU A 21 9.28 7.81 -11.78
CA LEU A 21 10.07 9.03 -11.70
C LEU A 21 11.29 8.88 -10.77
N PHE A 22 11.35 7.81 -9.98
CA PHE A 22 12.48 7.50 -9.12
C PHE A 22 13.46 6.58 -9.85
N THR A 23 14.74 6.93 -9.86
CA THR A 23 15.81 6.11 -10.44
C THR A 23 16.96 5.93 -9.45
N ASN A 24 17.92 5.07 -9.77
CA ASN A 24 19.13 4.87 -8.99
C ASN A 24 20.31 5.77 -9.45
N ALA A 25 20.02 6.80 -10.27
CA ALA A 25 21.01 7.78 -10.70
C ALA A 25 21.20 8.89 -9.65
N ALA A 26 22.25 9.71 -9.83
CA ALA A 26 22.55 10.82 -8.91
C ALA A 26 21.44 11.88 -8.86
N ASP A 27 20.63 11.99 -9.92
CA ASP A 27 19.45 12.85 -10.07
C ASP A 27 18.13 12.05 -9.95
N GLY A 28 18.19 10.87 -9.33
CA GLY A 28 17.09 9.90 -9.32
C GLY A 28 15.89 10.21 -8.42
N VAL A 29 15.80 11.41 -7.85
CA VAL A 29 14.63 11.88 -7.10
C VAL A 29 14.05 13.10 -7.81
N THR A 30 12.74 13.10 -8.02
CA THR A 30 12.08 14.28 -8.58
C THR A 30 11.98 15.40 -7.56
N GLY A 31 12.81 16.42 -7.72
CA GLY A 31 12.85 17.58 -6.84
C GLY A 31 13.62 17.31 -5.55
N ASN A 32 13.32 18.08 -4.51
CA ASN A 32 13.96 17.93 -3.21
C ASN A 32 13.43 16.68 -2.49
N ASP A 33 14.31 15.97 -1.80
CA ASP A 33 13.91 14.83 -0.96
C ASP A 33 13.14 15.26 0.30
N ASP A 34 13.19 16.55 0.66
CA ASP A 34 12.53 17.14 1.82
C ASP A 34 12.79 16.35 3.11
N LEU A 35 14.09 16.15 3.40
CA LEU A 35 14.60 15.47 4.59
C LEU A 35 14.05 14.04 4.76
N GLY A 36 13.98 13.28 3.66
CA GLY A 36 13.52 11.89 3.64
C GLY A 36 12.04 11.73 3.32
N THR A 37 11.29 12.81 3.09
CA THR A 37 9.86 12.73 2.79
C THR A 37 9.60 11.98 1.48
N MET A 38 10.32 12.32 0.41
CA MET A 38 10.14 11.66 -0.89
C MET A 38 10.67 10.23 -0.87
N SER A 39 11.82 10.01 -0.21
CA SER A 39 12.37 8.68 0.01
C SER A 39 11.41 7.77 0.79
N ALA A 40 10.83 8.26 1.90
CA ALA A 40 9.86 7.51 2.69
C ALA A 40 8.58 7.22 1.88
N TRP A 41 8.09 8.20 1.10
CA TRP A 41 6.96 8.00 0.21
C TRP A 41 7.22 6.86 -0.78
N TYR A 42 8.41 6.80 -1.39
CA TYR A 42 8.77 5.73 -2.32
C TYR A 42 8.80 4.38 -1.62
N VAL A 43 9.46 4.27 -0.46
CA VAL A 43 9.56 3.01 0.30
C VAL A 43 8.16 2.49 0.67
N PHE A 44 7.31 3.32 1.28
CA PHE A 44 5.95 2.94 1.64
C PHE A 44 5.14 2.49 0.41
N SER A 45 5.18 3.29 -0.66
CA SER A 45 4.46 2.99 -1.90
C SER A 45 4.95 1.69 -2.56
N ALA A 46 6.25 1.41 -2.52
CA ALA A 46 6.84 0.18 -3.07
C ALA A 46 6.51 -1.06 -2.23
N LEU A 47 6.39 -0.91 -0.91
CA LEU A 47 5.91 -1.95 -0.01
C LEU A 47 4.41 -2.24 -0.19
N GLY A 48 3.63 -1.32 -0.78
CA GLY A 48 2.19 -1.51 -0.96
C GLY A 48 1.34 -1.00 0.21
N LEU A 49 1.86 -0.11 1.06
CA LEU A 49 1.14 0.51 2.17
C LEU A 49 1.50 1.98 2.36
N TYR A 50 0.56 2.84 2.76
CA TYR A 50 0.84 4.26 3.01
C TYR A 50 -0.02 4.87 4.14
N PRO A 51 0.57 5.60 5.10
CA PRO A 51 -0.17 6.29 6.17
C PRO A 51 -0.84 7.57 5.63
N THR A 52 -1.99 7.43 4.98
CA THR A 52 -2.67 8.54 4.28
C THR A 52 -3.13 9.65 5.23
N THR A 53 -3.44 9.32 6.48
CA THR A 53 -3.87 10.31 7.48
C THR A 53 -3.13 10.06 8.79
N PRO A 54 -1.93 10.64 8.95
CA PRO A 54 -1.13 10.50 10.16
C PRO A 54 -1.94 10.84 11.42
N GLY A 55 -1.71 10.09 12.50
CA GLY A 55 -2.49 10.19 13.75
C GLY A 55 -3.70 9.26 13.86
N THR A 56 -4.24 8.76 12.73
CA THR A 56 -5.37 7.81 12.75
C THR A 56 -4.96 6.36 13.01
N GLY A 57 -3.69 6.03 12.82
CA GLY A 57 -3.20 4.65 12.83
C GLY A 57 -3.62 3.82 11.60
N GLN A 58 -4.24 4.42 10.59
CA GLN A 58 -4.69 3.72 9.38
C GLN A 58 -3.62 3.76 8.28
N PHE A 59 -3.34 2.60 7.68
CA PHE A 59 -2.49 2.46 6.50
C PHE A 59 -3.32 2.00 5.33
N VAL A 60 -3.33 2.78 4.24
CA VAL A 60 -4.02 2.40 3.00
C VAL A 60 -3.12 1.47 2.20
N LEU A 61 -3.70 0.39 1.68
CA LEU A 61 -3.03 -0.61 0.87
C LEU A 61 -3.04 -0.20 -0.62
N ASN A 62 -1.96 -0.51 -1.33
CA ASN A 62 -1.81 -0.40 -2.77
C ASN A 62 -1.02 -1.61 -3.32
N ALA A 63 -0.98 -1.77 -4.65
CA ALA A 63 -0.23 -2.87 -5.26
C ALA A 63 1.27 -2.77 -4.90
N PRO A 64 1.86 -3.78 -4.25
CA PRO A 64 3.29 -3.81 -3.95
C PRO A 64 4.12 -3.95 -5.22
N ARG A 65 5.36 -3.45 -5.15
CA ARG A 65 6.31 -3.44 -6.27
C ARG A 65 7.13 -4.73 -6.38
N PHE A 66 7.37 -5.39 -5.25
CA PHE A 66 8.27 -6.54 -5.14
C PHE A 66 7.51 -7.81 -4.80
N ALA A 67 8.04 -8.95 -5.25
CA ALA A 67 7.41 -10.25 -5.03
C ALA A 67 7.39 -10.69 -3.56
N SER A 68 8.39 -10.26 -2.79
CA SER A 68 8.45 -10.43 -1.34
C SER A 68 9.23 -9.26 -0.75
N ALA A 69 8.78 -8.79 0.42
CA ALA A 69 9.50 -7.83 1.24
C ALA A 69 9.32 -8.17 2.72
N VAL A 70 10.36 -7.94 3.51
CA VAL A 70 10.34 -8.14 4.96
C VAL A 70 10.70 -6.83 5.64
N VAL A 71 9.85 -6.40 6.57
CA VAL A 71 10.07 -5.22 7.42
C VAL A 71 10.30 -5.70 8.84
N GLU A 72 11.50 -5.49 9.34
CA GLU A 72 11.84 -5.76 10.74
C GLU A 72 11.21 -4.70 11.64
N LEU A 73 10.29 -5.13 12.50
CA LEU A 73 9.58 -4.24 13.42
C LEU A 73 10.32 -4.15 14.76
N PRO A 74 10.56 -2.95 15.30
CA PRO A 74 11.21 -2.81 16.59
C PRO A 74 10.44 -3.54 17.71
N GLY A 75 11.10 -4.50 18.37
CA GLY A 75 10.56 -5.21 19.52
C GLY A 75 9.42 -6.19 19.22
N GLY A 76 9.21 -6.56 17.95
CA GLY A 76 8.14 -7.47 17.53
C GLY A 76 8.58 -8.44 16.44
N PRO A 77 7.69 -9.38 16.06
CA PRO A 77 7.93 -10.22 14.88
C PRO A 77 7.95 -9.37 13.61
N PRO A 78 8.66 -9.81 12.54
CA PRO A 78 8.70 -9.09 11.29
C PRO A 78 7.33 -9.06 10.61
N LEU A 79 7.11 -8.02 9.81
CA LEU A 79 6.02 -7.95 8.86
C LEU A 79 6.51 -8.40 7.49
N LYS A 80 5.89 -9.45 6.95
CA LYS A 80 6.16 -9.96 5.60
C LYS A 80 5.09 -9.46 4.64
N ILE A 81 5.49 -9.04 3.46
CA ILE A 81 4.60 -8.65 2.37
C ILE A 81 4.91 -9.58 1.22
N GLU A 82 3.94 -10.40 0.83
CA GLU A 82 4.10 -11.46 -0.16
C GLU A 82 3.18 -11.21 -1.35
N ALA A 83 3.75 -11.10 -2.54
CA ALA A 83 3.05 -10.87 -3.78
C ALA A 83 3.76 -11.58 -4.94
N PRO A 84 3.76 -12.93 -5.02
CA PRO A 84 4.65 -13.68 -5.94
C PRO A 84 4.61 -13.28 -7.42
N GLY A 85 3.52 -12.65 -7.88
CA GLY A 85 3.38 -12.12 -9.24
C GLY A 85 3.73 -10.64 -9.42
N ALA A 86 4.22 -9.94 -8.40
CA ALA A 86 4.53 -8.52 -8.46
C ALA A 86 5.73 -8.25 -9.38
N ASP A 87 5.52 -7.30 -10.29
CA ASP A 87 6.48 -6.89 -11.31
C ASP A 87 6.64 -5.37 -11.28
N GLY A 88 7.80 -4.96 -10.74
CA GLY A 88 8.26 -3.59 -10.69
C GLY A 88 8.43 -2.90 -12.05
N SER A 89 8.09 -3.54 -13.18
CA SER A 89 8.02 -2.96 -14.54
C SER A 89 6.58 -2.79 -15.09
N LYS A 90 5.56 -3.40 -14.46
CA LYS A 90 4.17 -3.39 -14.95
C LYS A 90 3.21 -2.60 -14.07
N LEU A 91 2.10 -2.16 -14.66
CA LEU A 91 0.92 -1.73 -13.89
C LEU A 91 0.11 -2.96 -13.51
N GLN A 92 -0.05 -3.16 -12.21
CA GLN A 92 -0.82 -4.26 -11.64
C GLN A 92 -1.80 -3.73 -10.60
N TYR A 93 -2.88 -4.49 -10.40
CA TYR A 93 -3.97 -4.15 -9.50
C TYR A 93 -4.09 -5.21 -8.42
N ILE A 94 -4.54 -4.81 -7.23
CA ILE A 94 -4.88 -5.77 -6.19
C ILE A 94 -6.13 -6.51 -6.64
N ASP A 95 -6.09 -7.82 -6.60
CA ASP A 95 -7.24 -8.72 -6.79
C ASP A 95 -7.74 -9.27 -5.46
N GLU A 96 -6.82 -9.56 -4.54
CA GLU A 96 -7.14 -10.02 -3.19
C GLU A 96 -6.04 -9.60 -2.22
N VAL A 97 -6.42 -9.32 -0.97
CA VAL A 97 -5.49 -9.20 0.15
C VAL A 97 -5.92 -10.13 1.26
N ARG A 98 -4.95 -10.82 1.88
CA ARG A 98 -5.11 -11.50 3.15
C ARG A 98 -4.08 -10.99 4.14
N ILE A 99 -4.44 -10.97 5.41
CA ILE A 99 -3.51 -10.65 6.50
C ILE A 99 -3.46 -11.83 7.44
N SER A 100 -2.37 -12.59 7.38
CA SER A 100 -2.15 -13.84 8.09
C SER A 100 -3.30 -14.83 7.81
N GLY A 101 -3.65 -14.98 6.54
CA GLY A 101 -4.71 -15.88 6.07
C GLY A 101 -6.15 -15.33 6.09
N THR A 102 -6.42 -14.27 6.86
CA THR A 102 -7.76 -13.66 6.94
C THR A 102 -7.99 -12.70 5.77
N PRO A 103 -9.11 -12.82 5.02
CA PRO A 103 -9.46 -11.86 3.96
C PRO A 103 -9.52 -10.42 4.45
N GLN A 104 -8.93 -9.51 3.69
CA GLN A 104 -8.93 -8.08 3.94
C GLN A 104 -9.73 -7.38 2.83
N GLU A 105 -10.97 -7.04 3.13
CA GLU A 105 -11.92 -6.44 2.18
C GLU A 105 -11.91 -4.90 2.20
N LYS A 106 -11.28 -4.30 3.23
CA LYS A 106 -11.12 -2.86 3.35
C LYS A 106 -9.82 -2.38 2.75
N VAL A 107 -9.81 -1.15 2.24
CA VAL A 107 -8.61 -0.53 1.66
C VAL A 107 -7.54 -0.19 2.70
N SER A 108 -7.85 -0.25 4.01
CA SER A 108 -6.91 0.10 5.07
C SER A 108 -6.76 -0.97 6.14
N VAL A 109 -5.58 -0.97 6.77
CA VAL A 109 -5.20 -1.82 7.89
C VAL A 109 -4.74 -0.95 9.07
N ASP A 110 -5.13 -1.37 10.28
CA ASP A 110 -4.74 -0.69 11.51
C ASP A 110 -3.26 -0.92 11.86
N LEU A 111 -2.61 0.10 12.42
CA LEU A 111 -1.24 0.05 12.90
C LEU A 111 -1.02 -1.08 13.90
N GLU A 112 -1.97 -1.34 14.80
CA GLU A 112 -1.86 -2.42 15.78
C GLU A 112 -1.85 -3.80 15.11
N ARG A 113 -2.60 -3.97 14.01
CA ARG A 113 -2.54 -5.18 13.20
C ARG A 113 -1.17 -5.33 12.54
N LEU A 114 -0.61 -4.25 11.97
CA LEU A 114 0.73 -4.28 11.38
C LEU A 114 1.82 -4.56 12.43
N ARG A 115 1.72 -3.97 13.62
CA ARG A 115 2.67 -4.16 14.74
C ARG A 115 2.69 -5.57 15.29
N SER A 116 1.60 -6.32 15.13
CA SER A 116 1.58 -7.75 15.47
C SER A 116 2.42 -8.63 14.52
N GLY A 117 2.96 -8.03 13.44
CA GLY A 117 3.73 -8.72 12.40
C GLY A 117 2.87 -9.67 11.59
N GLY A 118 3.48 -10.76 11.12
CA GLY A 118 2.81 -11.77 10.29
C GLY A 118 2.98 -11.47 8.80
N THR A 119 2.00 -11.86 7.99
CA THR A 119 2.11 -11.78 6.53
C THR A 119 0.93 -11.01 5.93
N ILE A 120 1.20 -10.08 5.03
CA ILE A 120 0.22 -9.50 4.11
C ILE A 120 0.40 -10.19 2.77
N GLU A 121 -0.55 -11.06 2.41
CA GLU A 121 -0.55 -11.75 1.14
C GLU A 121 -1.37 -10.96 0.10
N HIS A 122 -0.76 -10.61 -1.02
CA HIS A 122 -1.42 -9.98 -2.16
C HIS A 122 -1.54 -10.96 -3.33
N ARG A 123 -2.75 -11.07 -3.88
CA ARG A 123 -2.95 -11.56 -5.25
C ARG A 123 -3.10 -10.35 -6.17
N LEU A 124 -2.32 -10.32 -7.26
CA LEU A 124 -2.33 -9.24 -8.23
C LEU A 124 -2.93 -9.68 -9.56
N ALA A 125 -3.50 -8.72 -10.28
CA ALA A 125 -4.06 -8.90 -11.61
C ALA A 125 -3.58 -7.82 -12.57
N ASP A 126 -3.57 -8.13 -13.87
CA ASP A 126 -3.19 -7.20 -14.95
C ASP A 126 -4.35 -6.26 -15.36
N ARG A 127 -5.54 -6.45 -14.79
CA ARG A 127 -6.73 -5.62 -14.99
C ARG A 127 -7.33 -5.22 -13.64
N PRO A 128 -8.06 -4.09 -13.56
CA PRO A 128 -8.80 -3.72 -12.36
C PRO A 128 -9.71 -4.85 -11.88
N SER A 129 -9.77 -5.02 -10.55
CA SER A 129 -10.68 -5.93 -9.86
C SER A 129 -11.72 -5.12 -9.06
N ASP A 130 -12.68 -5.83 -8.46
CA ASP A 130 -13.67 -5.24 -7.56
C ASP A 130 -13.21 -5.18 -6.10
N TRP A 131 -11.95 -5.55 -5.80
CA TRP A 131 -11.40 -5.52 -4.44
C TRP A 131 -11.56 -4.13 -3.82
N ALA A 132 -12.20 -4.09 -2.65
CA ALA A 132 -12.37 -2.89 -1.83
C ALA A 132 -13.02 -1.69 -2.56
N THR A 133 -13.94 -1.97 -3.49
CA THR A 133 -14.75 -0.95 -4.19
C THR A 133 -16.08 -0.63 -3.50
N GLY A 134 -16.50 -1.46 -2.54
CA GLY A 134 -17.76 -1.32 -1.82
C GLY A 134 -17.81 -0.10 -0.89
N PRO A 135 -19.03 0.35 -0.50
CA PRO A 135 -19.22 1.57 0.30
C PRO A 135 -18.56 1.49 1.68
N ASP A 136 -18.48 0.30 2.28
CA ASP A 136 -17.91 0.07 3.61
C ASP A 136 -16.41 -0.31 3.58
N ALA A 137 -15.80 -0.28 2.40
CA ALA A 137 -14.40 -0.65 2.22
C ALA A 137 -13.42 0.47 2.64
N ALA A 138 -13.89 1.72 2.67
CA ALA A 138 -13.10 2.86 3.13
C ALA A 138 -13.02 2.91 4.68
N PRO A 139 -11.92 3.41 5.27
CA PRO A 139 -11.88 3.72 6.69
C PRO A 139 -12.94 4.79 7.04
N ALA A 140 -13.39 4.77 8.28
CA ALA A 140 -14.31 5.79 8.78
C ALA A 140 -13.72 7.20 8.58
N SER A 141 -14.50 8.08 7.98
CA SER A 141 -14.11 9.49 7.84
C SER A 141 -14.10 10.15 9.23
N PRO A 142 -13.09 10.98 9.56
CA PRO A 142 -13.12 11.82 10.77
C PRO A 142 -14.34 12.76 10.82
N CYS A 143 -14.96 13.04 9.68
CA CYS A 143 -16.15 13.88 9.55
C CYS A 143 -17.44 13.08 9.35
N ALA A 144 -17.42 11.75 9.53
CA ALA A 144 -18.65 10.96 9.50
C ALA A 144 -19.60 11.47 10.60
N ALA A 145 -20.79 11.91 10.21
CA ALA A 145 -21.82 12.28 11.18
C ALA A 145 -22.21 11.03 11.99
N PRO A 146 -22.49 11.19 13.30
CA PRO A 146 -22.92 10.10 14.17
C PRO A 146 -24.26 9.49 13.76
#